data_AF-A0A371D835-F1
#
_entry.id   AF-A0A371D835-F1
#
_cell.length_a   1.000
_cell.length_b   1.000
_cell.length_c   1.000
_cell.angle_alpha   90.00
_cell.angle_beta   90.00
_cell.angle_gamma   90.00
#
_symmetry.space_group_name_H-M   'P 1'
#
loop_
_entity.id
_entity.type
_entity.pdbx_description
1 polymer ?
#
loop_
_entity_poly.entity_id
_entity_poly.type
_entity_poly.pdbx_seq_one_letter_code
_entity_poly.pdbx_strand_id
1 'polypeptide(L)'
;MPVRFCPSPGSYAVIRMDPVAMVEHLHDPVALSAAEAVEVKSYLVYIDRDLSLPFPGKPWYSFSISLLATTLRKSDEERGTTPEMCLPIAPNERHPLGREPLRTDPPFPFPSCYHWVSVNADVRVRARHEGFNTNDAVRLPPEERVRMRSYWNMDIADCEDARRDRQLALFAYTRPGAGDSTAEASATADAHEQRKEDSECADTEQVPDHASAGSDSSSVRSSLSADTVDGIIGLGGVFGAPSHNPELLPLVDLWLDLSGRITAEAIPDPMDFYKECYEVSKIIHGARARDPTLPHLDLSDV
;
A
#
# COMPACT_ATOMS: atom_id res chain seq x y z
N MET A 1 -15.31 -12.88 26.33
CA MET A 1 -14.39 -12.92 25.18
C MET A 1 -14.12 -11.48 24.73
N PRO A 2 -12.90 -11.09 24.33
CA PRO A 2 -12.55 -9.67 24.23
C PRO A 2 -13.11 -9.10 22.91
N VAL A 3 -14.35 -8.65 22.97
CA VAL A 3 -14.87 -7.62 22.06
C VAL A 3 -13.97 -6.40 22.23
N ARG A 4 -13.32 -5.99 21.15
CA ARG A 4 -12.49 -4.77 21.13
C ARG A 4 -13.27 -3.65 20.45
N PHE A 5 -13.00 -2.42 20.84
CA PHE A 5 -13.61 -1.26 20.20
C PHE A 5 -13.01 -0.98 18.81
N CYS A 6 -11.79 -1.46 18.53
CA CYS A 6 -11.15 -1.38 17.22
C CYS A 6 -10.51 -2.73 16.81
N PRO A 7 -10.34 -2.99 15.50
CA PRO A 7 -9.53 -4.10 14.98
C PRO A 7 -8.07 -3.99 15.42
N SER A 8 -7.32 -5.09 15.33
CA SER A 8 -5.89 -5.12 15.70
C SER A 8 -5.02 -5.35 14.46
N PRO A 9 -3.95 -4.56 14.26
CA PRO A 9 -2.97 -4.82 13.21
C PRO A 9 -2.38 -6.24 13.30
N GLY A 10 -2.03 -6.81 12.15
CA GLY A 10 -1.65 -8.22 12.05
C GLY A 10 -2.82 -9.17 11.81
N SER A 11 -4.05 -8.67 11.75
CA SER A 11 -5.23 -9.50 11.48
C SER A 11 -5.64 -9.39 10.02
N TYR A 12 -6.21 -10.47 9.50
CA TYR A 12 -6.90 -10.48 8.21
C TYR A 12 -8.37 -10.11 8.41
N ALA A 13 -8.95 -9.47 7.40
CA ALA A 13 -10.33 -9.04 7.43
C ALA A 13 -10.95 -9.03 6.03
N VAL A 14 -12.28 -9.03 5.99
CA VAL A 14 -13.05 -8.61 4.82
C VAL A 14 -13.48 -7.17 5.02
N ILE A 15 -13.33 -6.35 3.99
CA ILE A 15 -13.84 -4.99 3.96
C ILE A 15 -14.84 -4.79 2.83
N ARG A 16 -15.72 -3.79 2.99
CA ARG A 16 -16.59 -3.29 1.94
C ARG A 16 -16.75 -1.79 2.12
N MET A 17 -16.58 -1.03 1.04
CA MET A 17 -16.76 0.42 1.09
C MET A 17 -18.24 0.79 1.21
N ASP A 18 -18.52 1.90 1.88
CA ASP A 18 -19.83 2.55 1.93
C ASP A 18 -19.78 3.93 1.24
N PRO A 19 -20.04 3.97 -0.09
CA PRO A 19 -20.05 5.22 -0.86
C PRO A 19 -21.06 6.24 -0.35
N VAL A 20 -22.22 5.79 0.14
CA VAL A 20 -23.31 6.68 0.56
C VAL A 20 -22.88 7.43 1.82
N ALA A 21 -22.36 6.71 2.82
CA ALA A 21 -21.86 7.33 4.04
C ALA A 21 -20.61 8.21 3.80
N MET A 22 -19.86 7.99 2.71
CA MET A 22 -18.75 8.88 2.33
C MET A 22 -19.22 10.23 1.78
N VAL A 23 -20.43 10.34 1.24
CA VAL A 23 -20.96 11.57 0.63
C VAL A 23 -22.13 12.18 1.41
N GLU A 24 -22.61 11.50 2.45
CA GLU A 24 -23.78 11.91 3.24
C GLU A 24 -23.65 13.33 3.81
N HIS A 25 -22.46 13.66 4.34
CA HIS A 25 -22.20 14.98 4.94
C HIS A 25 -22.28 16.11 3.92
N LEU A 26 -22.12 15.84 2.62
CA LEU A 26 -22.23 16.85 1.56
C LEU A 26 -23.67 17.33 1.38
N HIS A 27 -24.67 16.58 1.83
CA HIS A 27 -26.10 16.89 1.62
C HIS A 27 -26.47 17.22 0.16
N ASP A 28 -25.71 16.70 -0.81
CA ASP A 28 -25.94 16.90 -2.25
C ASP A 28 -26.75 15.71 -2.80
N PRO A 29 -28.01 15.91 -3.23
CA PRO A 29 -28.86 14.83 -3.73
C PRO A 29 -28.30 14.16 -4.99
N VAL A 30 -27.53 14.89 -5.82
CA VAL A 30 -26.88 14.32 -7.00
C VAL A 30 -25.73 13.41 -6.58
N ALA A 31 -24.96 13.81 -5.58
CA ALA A 31 -23.87 13.01 -5.04
C ALA A 31 -24.39 11.73 -4.38
N LEU A 32 -25.45 11.84 -3.57
CA LEU A 32 -26.12 10.71 -2.92
C LEU A 32 -26.63 9.70 -3.95
N SER A 33 -27.38 10.15 -4.96
CA SER A 33 -27.89 9.26 -6.00
C SER A 33 -26.77 8.59 -6.81
N ALA A 34 -25.68 9.31 -7.10
CA ALA A 34 -24.52 8.73 -7.76
C ALA A 34 -23.81 7.69 -6.89
N ALA A 35 -23.69 7.94 -5.57
CA ALA A 35 -23.06 7.03 -4.63
C ALA A 35 -23.87 5.73 -4.44
N GLU A 36 -25.21 5.82 -4.43
CA GLU A 36 -26.09 4.64 -4.42
C GLU A 36 -25.93 3.74 -5.65
N ALA A 37 -25.51 4.33 -6.79
CA ALA A 37 -25.29 3.60 -8.03
C ALA A 37 -23.89 2.95 -8.13
N VAL A 38 -22.98 3.21 -7.18
CA VAL A 38 -21.64 2.62 -7.18
C VAL A 38 -21.74 1.14 -6.81
N GLU A 39 -21.30 0.27 -7.71
CA GLU A 39 -21.17 -1.15 -7.43
C GLU A 39 -19.98 -1.39 -6.49
N VAL A 40 -20.26 -1.87 -5.28
CA VAL A 40 -19.26 -2.15 -4.26
C VAL A 40 -19.06 -3.64 -4.07
N LYS A 41 -17.80 -4.06 -3.99
CA LYS A 41 -17.43 -5.46 -3.74
C LYS A 41 -16.88 -5.64 -2.33
N SER A 42 -16.78 -6.91 -1.92
CA SER A 42 -16.08 -7.28 -0.69
C SER A 42 -14.66 -7.68 -1.02
N TYR A 43 -13.70 -7.11 -0.30
CA TYR A 43 -12.28 -7.33 -0.53
C TYR A 43 -11.66 -8.01 0.68
N LEU A 44 -10.72 -8.92 0.42
CA LEU A 44 -9.93 -9.57 1.44
C LEU A 44 -8.66 -8.75 1.68
N VAL A 45 -8.38 -8.43 2.95
CA VAL A 45 -7.30 -7.51 3.31
C VAL A 45 -6.53 -7.99 4.54
N TYR A 46 -5.32 -7.48 4.67
CA TYR A 46 -4.50 -7.57 5.87
C TYR A 46 -4.35 -6.18 6.49
N ILE A 47 -4.54 -6.08 7.81
CA ILE A 47 -4.40 -4.82 8.55
C ILE A 47 -2.92 -4.64 8.91
N ASP A 48 -2.23 -3.71 8.24
CA ASP A 48 -0.78 -3.50 8.44
C ASP A 48 -0.48 -2.70 9.71
N ARG A 49 -1.06 -1.51 9.81
CA ARG A 49 -0.82 -0.60 10.94
C ARG A 49 -1.97 0.39 11.16
N ASP A 50 -2.09 0.84 12.39
CA ASP A 50 -2.92 1.99 12.74
C ASP A 50 -2.32 3.27 12.13
N LEU A 51 -3.17 4.13 11.58
CA LEU A 51 -2.78 5.48 11.14
C LEU A 51 -3.09 6.55 12.18
N SER A 52 -3.96 6.24 13.14
CA SER A 52 -4.30 7.11 14.26
C SER A 52 -4.49 6.29 15.53
N LEU A 53 -4.19 6.92 16.69
CA LEU A 53 -4.39 6.25 17.97
C LEU A 53 -5.87 5.93 18.18
N PRO A 54 -6.22 4.65 18.44
CA PRO A 54 -7.60 4.25 18.57
C PRO A 54 -8.11 4.65 19.96
N PHE A 55 -8.99 5.65 20.00
CA PHE A 55 -9.72 6.04 21.21
C PHE A 55 -11.18 5.55 21.14
N PRO A 56 -11.74 5.02 22.24
CA PRO A 56 -13.15 4.65 22.29
C PRO A 56 -14.06 5.85 21.99
N GLY A 57 -15.22 5.60 21.38
CA GLY A 57 -16.24 6.63 21.11
C GLY A 57 -16.09 7.37 19.78
N LYS A 58 -14.95 7.19 19.09
CA LYS A 58 -14.79 7.66 17.72
C LYS A 58 -15.74 6.93 16.75
N PRO A 59 -16.21 7.58 15.69
CA PRO A 59 -17.12 6.99 14.69
C PRO A 59 -16.40 6.02 13.74
N TRP A 60 -15.08 6.13 13.66
CA TRP A 60 -14.23 5.38 12.75
C TRP A 60 -12.78 5.39 13.25
N TYR A 61 -12.02 4.43 12.75
CA TYR A 61 -10.60 4.21 13.05
C TYR A 61 -9.81 4.13 11.75
N SER A 62 -8.66 4.79 11.67
CA SER A 62 -7.87 4.82 10.43
C SER A 62 -6.79 3.75 10.42
N PHE A 63 -6.70 3.00 9.33
CA PHE A 63 -5.73 1.92 9.16
C PHE A 63 -5.08 1.99 7.78
N SER A 64 -3.82 1.55 7.71
CA SER A 64 -3.21 1.13 6.45
C SER A 64 -3.47 -0.36 6.29
N ILE A 65 -3.98 -0.75 5.13
CA ILE A 65 -4.31 -2.13 4.80
C ILE A 65 -3.56 -2.57 3.54
N SER A 66 -3.29 -3.86 3.43
CA SER A 66 -2.80 -4.50 2.20
C SER A 66 -3.93 -5.33 1.60
N LEU A 67 -4.26 -5.10 0.33
CA LEU A 67 -5.26 -5.92 -0.36
C LEU A 67 -4.66 -7.25 -0.80
N LEU A 68 -5.43 -8.32 -0.66
CA LEU A 68 -5.02 -9.66 -1.07
C LEU A 68 -5.55 -10.01 -2.46
N ALA A 69 -4.79 -10.82 -3.17
CA ALA A 69 -5.17 -11.37 -4.45
C ALA A 69 -5.30 -12.89 -4.39
N THR A 70 -6.05 -13.45 -5.35
CA THR A 70 -6.16 -14.90 -5.56
C THR A 70 -5.23 -15.42 -6.68
N THR A 71 -4.49 -14.51 -7.33
CA THR A 71 -3.63 -14.79 -8.47
C THR A 71 -2.28 -14.09 -8.30
N LEU A 72 -1.31 -14.47 -9.13
CA LEU A 72 -0.07 -13.70 -9.27
C LEU A 72 -0.38 -12.37 -9.94
N ARG A 73 0.37 -11.32 -9.55
CA ARG A 73 0.20 -10.02 -10.20
C ARG A 73 0.67 -10.06 -11.64
N LYS A 74 0.08 -9.20 -12.46
CA LYS A 74 0.64 -8.89 -13.79
C LYS A 74 1.86 -8.00 -13.62
N SER A 75 2.82 -8.13 -14.52
CA SER A 75 3.94 -7.20 -14.60
C SER A 75 3.43 -5.79 -14.91
N ASP A 76 4.01 -4.80 -14.27
CA ASP A 76 3.77 -3.39 -14.51
C ASP A 76 5.14 -2.69 -14.51
N GLU A 77 5.62 -2.42 -15.72
CA GLU A 77 6.92 -1.79 -15.97
C GLU A 77 6.97 -0.34 -15.45
N GLU A 78 5.83 0.33 -15.33
CA GLU A 78 5.79 1.69 -14.83
C GLU A 78 6.06 1.74 -13.33
N ARG A 79 5.53 0.76 -12.62
CA ARG A 79 5.75 0.60 -11.18
C ARG A 79 6.97 -0.24 -10.82
N GLY A 80 7.65 -0.80 -11.83
CA GLY A 80 8.77 -1.71 -11.61
C GLY A 80 8.37 -3.04 -10.97
N THR A 81 7.09 -3.42 -11.06
CA THR A 81 6.57 -4.60 -10.35
C THR A 81 6.50 -5.81 -11.28
N THR A 82 6.91 -6.97 -10.78
CA THR A 82 6.90 -8.24 -11.53
C THR A 82 5.99 -9.29 -10.87
N PRO A 83 5.59 -10.36 -11.58
CA PRO A 83 4.73 -11.42 -11.02
C PRO A 83 5.30 -12.10 -9.77
N GLU A 84 6.62 -12.09 -9.61
CA GLU A 84 7.35 -12.71 -8.50
C GLU A 84 7.36 -11.86 -7.22
N MET A 85 6.98 -10.59 -7.29
CA MET A 85 6.91 -9.67 -6.15
C MET A 85 5.60 -9.85 -5.38
N CYS A 86 5.39 -11.08 -4.91
CA CYS A 86 4.26 -11.47 -4.09
C CYS A 86 4.71 -12.43 -2.97
N LEU A 87 3.80 -12.68 -2.03
CA LEU A 87 4.01 -13.66 -0.96
C LEU A 87 2.81 -14.57 -0.83
N PRO A 88 2.99 -15.89 -0.97
CA PRO A 88 1.89 -16.82 -0.79
C PRO A 88 1.49 -16.91 0.70
N ILE A 89 0.20 -17.12 0.94
CA ILE A 89 -0.35 -17.37 2.28
C ILE A 89 -0.74 -18.84 2.34
N ALA A 90 -0.23 -19.58 3.34
CA ALA A 90 -0.53 -21.00 3.51
C ALA A 90 -2.06 -21.21 3.60
N PRO A 91 -2.65 -22.19 2.90
CA PRO A 91 -2.00 -23.39 2.34
C PRO A 91 -1.48 -23.23 0.90
N ASN A 92 -1.46 -22.02 0.34
CA ASN A 92 -0.90 -21.80 -0.98
C ASN A 92 0.63 -21.98 -0.95
N GLU A 93 1.16 -22.96 -1.70
CA GLU A 93 2.60 -23.20 -1.81
C GLU A 93 3.20 -22.73 -3.14
N ARG A 94 2.38 -22.15 -4.03
CA ARG A 94 2.80 -21.81 -5.38
C ARG A 94 3.41 -20.42 -5.42
N HIS A 95 4.72 -20.33 -5.58
CA HIS A 95 5.42 -19.08 -5.85
C HIS A 95 6.53 -19.30 -6.89
N PRO A 96 6.68 -18.43 -7.91
CA PRO A 96 7.68 -18.64 -8.97
C PRO A 96 9.12 -18.78 -8.46
N LEU A 97 9.47 -18.00 -7.43
CA LEU A 97 10.80 -18.05 -6.78
C LEU A 97 10.87 -18.99 -5.57
N GLY A 98 9.83 -19.80 -5.31
CA GLY A 98 9.81 -20.74 -4.20
C GLY A 98 9.84 -20.10 -2.80
N ARG A 99 9.26 -18.90 -2.64
CA ARG A 99 9.15 -18.25 -1.32
C ARG A 99 8.28 -19.09 -0.39
N GLU A 100 8.71 -19.25 0.85
CA GLU A 100 7.96 -20.02 1.83
C GLU A 100 6.64 -19.31 2.17
N PRO A 101 5.50 -20.01 2.16
CA PRO A 101 4.22 -19.42 2.49
C PRO A 101 4.13 -18.93 3.93
N LEU A 102 3.50 -17.77 4.09
CA LEU A 102 3.18 -17.19 5.38
C LEU A 102 2.13 -18.05 6.10
N ARG A 103 2.41 -18.45 7.34
CA ARG A 103 1.48 -19.24 8.14
C ARG A 103 0.65 -18.32 9.03
N THR A 104 -0.66 -18.59 9.12
CA THR A 104 -1.57 -17.83 9.98
C THR A 104 -2.07 -18.67 11.13
N ASP A 105 -2.55 -18.01 12.18
CA ASP A 105 -3.22 -18.64 13.31
C ASP A 105 -4.58 -17.96 13.56
N PRO A 106 -5.72 -18.68 13.42
CA PRO A 106 -5.85 -20.03 12.86
C PRO A 106 -5.42 -20.14 11.38
N PRO A 107 -5.34 -21.37 10.80
CA PRO A 107 -5.00 -21.56 9.39
C PRO A 107 -5.88 -20.75 8.44
N PHE A 108 -5.28 -20.21 7.37
CA PHE A 108 -5.98 -19.35 6.44
C PHE A 108 -7.05 -20.13 5.68
N PRO A 109 -8.29 -19.60 5.57
CA PRO A 109 -9.41 -20.38 5.04
C PRO A 109 -9.41 -20.54 3.52
N PHE A 110 -8.61 -19.74 2.80
CA PHE A 110 -8.63 -19.71 1.33
C PHE A 110 -7.36 -20.33 0.73
N PRO A 111 -7.48 -21.15 -0.33
CA PRO A 111 -6.40 -22.02 -0.79
C PRO A 111 -5.32 -21.36 -1.64
N SER A 112 -5.60 -20.21 -2.25
CA SER A 112 -4.75 -19.61 -3.31
C SER A 112 -4.60 -18.10 -3.12
N CYS A 113 -4.24 -17.64 -1.92
CA CYS A 113 -4.09 -16.20 -1.66
C CYS A 113 -2.64 -15.73 -1.64
N TYR A 114 -2.45 -14.47 -2.01
CA TYR A 114 -1.17 -13.78 -2.08
C TYR A 114 -1.27 -12.38 -1.48
N HIS A 115 -0.20 -11.94 -0.82
CA HIS A 115 0.10 -10.51 -0.67
C HIS A 115 0.81 -10.03 -1.92
N TRP A 116 0.30 -8.97 -2.56
CA TRP A 116 1.04 -8.25 -3.61
C TRP A 116 1.83 -7.09 -2.99
N VAL A 117 3.08 -6.90 -3.41
CA VAL A 117 3.86 -5.74 -2.96
C VAL A 117 3.19 -4.43 -3.43
N SER A 118 3.18 -3.40 -2.57
CA SER A 118 2.74 -2.05 -2.94
C SER A 118 1.29 -1.97 -3.47
N VAL A 119 0.42 -2.85 -2.94
CA VAL A 119 -1.03 -2.84 -3.14
C VAL A 119 -1.70 -2.62 -1.79
N ASN A 120 -1.47 -1.42 -1.27
CA ASN A 120 -1.96 -0.95 0.01
C ASN A 120 -2.91 0.24 -0.16
N ALA A 121 -3.80 0.41 0.79
CA ALA A 121 -4.69 1.56 0.88
C ALA A 121 -4.83 2.01 2.32
N ASP A 122 -4.92 3.33 2.50
CA ASP A 122 -5.33 3.90 3.78
C ASP A 122 -6.85 4.02 3.81
N VAL A 123 -7.49 3.55 4.88
CA VAL A 123 -8.95 3.45 5.01
C VAL A 123 -9.45 3.94 6.36
N ARG A 124 -10.70 4.40 6.42
CA ARG A 124 -11.45 4.63 7.65
C ARG A 124 -12.37 3.45 7.89
N VAL A 125 -12.17 2.72 8.97
CA VAL A 125 -13.03 1.61 9.38
C VAL A 125 -14.12 2.15 10.31
N ARG A 126 -15.39 1.98 9.94
CA ARG A 126 -16.53 2.41 10.77
C ARG A 126 -16.53 1.70 12.13
N ALA A 127 -16.71 2.46 13.19
CA ALA A 127 -16.88 1.93 14.53
C ALA A 127 -18.23 1.19 14.66
N ARG A 128 -18.28 0.19 15.54
CA ARG A 128 -19.48 -0.60 15.81
C ARG A 128 -19.83 -0.54 17.27
N HIS A 129 -21.11 -0.39 17.57
CA HIS A 129 -21.59 -0.37 18.95
C HIS A 129 -21.32 -1.72 19.65
N GLU A 130 -21.52 -2.84 18.95
CA GLU A 130 -21.15 -4.17 19.43
C GLU A 130 -19.64 -4.47 19.42
N GLY A 131 -18.81 -3.53 18.92
CA GLY A 131 -17.37 -3.70 18.75
C GLY A 131 -16.99 -4.76 17.72
N PHE A 132 -15.75 -5.22 17.80
CA PHE A 132 -15.15 -6.19 16.89
C PHE A 132 -14.90 -7.50 17.63
N ASN A 133 -15.53 -8.59 17.17
CA ASN A 133 -15.27 -9.93 17.66
C ASN A 133 -13.89 -10.39 17.16
N THR A 134 -12.95 -10.55 18.08
CA THR A 134 -11.55 -10.92 17.75
C THR A 134 -11.24 -12.40 17.95
N ASN A 135 -12.22 -13.23 18.37
CA ASN A 135 -11.99 -14.65 18.68
C ASN A 135 -11.69 -15.48 17.44
N ASP A 136 -12.44 -15.23 16.37
CA ASP A 136 -12.34 -15.97 15.10
C ASP A 136 -11.44 -15.26 14.08
N ALA A 137 -10.73 -14.20 14.54
CA ALA A 137 -9.86 -13.42 13.68
C ALA A 137 -8.64 -14.24 13.28
N VAL A 138 -8.46 -14.42 11.97
CA VAL A 138 -7.24 -15.00 11.41
C VAL A 138 -6.12 -13.98 11.54
N ARG A 139 -4.99 -14.37 12.15
CA ARG A 139 -3.87 -13.47 12.42
C ARG A 139 -2.58 -13.99 11.81
N LEU A 140 -1.71 -13.07 11.47
CA LEU A 140 -0.34 -13.35 11.12
C LEU A 140 0.52 -13.27 12.39
N PRO A 141 1.12 -14.38 12.86
CA PRO A 141 1.99 -14.39 14.03
C PRO A 141 3.15 -13.38 13.92
N PRO A 142 3.70 -12.89 15.04
CA PRO A 142 4.77 -11.88 15.02
C PRO A 142 5.98 -12.25 14.16
N GLU A 143 6.46 -13.49 14.23
CA GLU A 143 7.57 -14.01 13.43
C GLU A 143 7.27 -14.00 11.93
N GLU A 144 6.04 -14.34 11.57
CA GLU A 144 5.55 -14.32 10.20
C GLU A 144 5.41 -12.89 9.66
N ARG A 145 5.03 -11.93 10.51
CA ARG A 145 5.01 -10.50 10.16
C ARG A 145 6.41 -9.95 9.90
N VAL A 146 7.40 -10.34 10.71
CA VAL A 146 8.80 -9.95 10.50
C VAL A 146 9.30 -10.49 9.17
N ARG A 147 9.02 -11.77 8.89
CA ARG A 147 9.38 -12.41 7.62
C ARG A 147 8.72 -11.72 6.42
N MET A 148 7.41 -11.47 6.49
CA MET A 148 6.67 -10.75 5.46
C MET A 148 7.29 -9.37 5.19
N ARG A 149 7.63 -8.61 6.24
CA ARG A 149 8.27 -7.30 6.11
C ARG A 149 9.65 -7.39 5.46
N SER A 150 10.43 -8.43 5.76
CA SER A 150 11.73 -8.65 5.10
C SER A 150 11.57 -8.83 3.59
N TYR A 151 10.60 -9.64 3.16
CA TYR A 151 10.33 -9.83 1.74
C TYR A 151 9.82 -8.57 1.05
N TRP A 152 8.88 -7.86 1.68
CA TRP A 152 8.41 -6.57 1.14
C TRP A 152 9.53 -5.55 1.00
N ASN A 153 10.43 -5.44 1.97
CA ASN A 153 11.55 -4.51 1.87
C ASN A 153 12.46 -4.82 0.66
N MET A 154 12.70 -6.10 0.38
CA MET A 154 13.46 -6.51 -0.80
C MET A 154 12.69 -6.17 -2.09
N ASP A 155 11.41 -6.54 -2.18
CA ASP A 155 10.59 -6.28 -3.37
C ASP A 155 10.43 -4.78 -3.65
N ILE A 156 10.27 -3.97 -2.60
CA ILE A 156 10.17 -2.51 -2.72
C ILE A 156 11.47 -1.93 -3.26
N ALA A 157 12.62 -2.38 -2.75
CA ALA A 157 13.92 -1.94 -3.25
C ALA A 157 14.09 -2.30 -4.74
N ASP A 158 13.73 -3.53 -5.13
CA ASP A 158 13.78 -3.98 -6.52
C ASP A 158 12.86 -3.14 -7.43
N CYS A 159 11.66 -2.79 -6.96
CA CYS A 159 10.74 -1.88 -7.68
C CYS A 159 11.36 -0.49 -7.88
N GLU A 160 11.96 0.06 -6.83
CA GLU A 160 12.58 1.39 -6.86
C GLU A 160 13.78 1.43 -7.81
N ASP A 161 14.60 0.39 -7.80
CA ASP A 161 15.75 0.24 -8.69
C ASP A 161 15.29 0.12 -10.15
N ALA A 162 14.31 -0.72 -10.44
CA ALA A 162 13.73 -0.84 -11.78
C ALA A 162 13.15 0.50 -12.29
N ARG A 163 12.45 1.25 -11.43
CA ARG A 163 11.91 2.57 -11.78
C ARG A 163 13.02 3.59 -12.03
N ARG A 164 14.10 3.55 -11.23
CA ARG A 164 15.27 4.42 -11.40
C ARG A 164 16.00 4.14 -12.71
N ASP A 165 16.24 2.87 -13.02
CA ASP A 165 16.89 2.45 -14.26
C ASP A 165 16.08 2.87 -15.50
N ARG A 166 14.75 2.70 -15.45
CA ARG A 166 13.85 3.18 -16.49
C ARG A 166 13.94 4.69 -16.67
N GLN A 167 13.94 5.45 -15.57
CA GLN A 167 14.03 6.90 -15.62
C GLN A 167 15.38 7.37 -16.22
N LEU A 168 16.48 6.71 -15.85
CA LEU A 168 17.80 6.96 -16.43
C LEU A 168 17.85 6.63 -17.92
N ALA A 169 17.26 5.51 -18.34
CA ALA A 169 17.17 5.12 -19.75
C ALA A 169 16.38 6.14 -20.58
N LEU A 170 15.26 6.64 -20.04
CA LEU A 170 14.48 7.72 -20.66
C LEU A 170 15.32 9.00 -20.79
N PHE A 171 16.00 9.44 -19.73
CA PHE A 171 16.87 10.63 -19.79
C PHE A 171 18.02 10.49 -20.78
N ALA A 172 18.60 9.29 -20.92
CA ALA A 172 19.64 9.01 -21.91
C ALA A 172 19.10 9.12 -23.35
N TYR A 173 17.85 8.74 -23.59
CA TYR A 173 17.21 8.79 -24.91
C TYR A 173 16.74 10.21 -25.31
N THR A 174 16.31 11.04 -24.35
CA THR A 174 15.80 12.39 -24.64
C THR A 174 16.89 13.45 -24.85
N ARG A 175 18.18 13.09 -24.85
CA ARG A 175 19.28 14.02 -25.16
C ARG A 175 19.40 14.17 -26.69
N PRO A 176 18.96 15.29 -27.30
CA PRO A 176 19.10 15.48 -28.72
C PRO A 176 20.53 15.94 -29.00
N GLY A 177 21.28 15.16 -29.78
CA GLY A 177 22.51 15.62 -30.42
C GLY A 177 23.75 15.70 -29.53
N ALA A 178 24.35 14.55 -29.21
CA ALA A 178 25.80 14.44 -29.33
C ALA A 178 26.08 13.93 -30.75
N GLY A 179 25.94 14.84 -31.71
CA GLY A 179 26.44 14.61 -33.05
C GLY A 179 27.93 14.35 -32.97
N ASP A 180 28.30 13.20 -33.50
CA ASP A 180 29.56 12.87 -34.14
C ASP A 180 30.64 13.97 -34.06
N SER A 181 31.60 13.76 -33.18
CA SER A 181 32.90 14.43 -33.25
C SER A 181 33.95 13.41 -32.86
N THR A 182 34.35 12.67 -33.88
CA THR A 182 35.70 12.12 -34.02
C THR A 182 36.74 13.14 -33.53
N ALA A 183 37.45 12.78 -32.47
CA ALA A 183 38.76 13.34 -32.16
C ALA A 183 39.67 12.21 -31.69
N GLU A 184 40.55 11.81 -32.60
CA GLU A 184 41.73 10.98 -32.35
C GLU A 184 42.74 11.70 -31.45
N ALA A 185 43.68 10.87 -30.95
CA ALA A 185 44.99 11.16 -30.35
C ALA A 185 44.99 11.50 -28.84
N SER A 186 45.89 10.98 -28.01
CA SER A 186 47.00 10.04 -28.17
C SER A 186 47.42 9.57 -26.76
N ALA A 187 48.02 8.39 -26.70
CA ALA A 187 48.61 7.77 -25.51
C ALA A 187 49.74 8.60 -24.88
N THR A 188 49.92 8.45 -23.56
CA THR A 188 51.20 8.01 -22.95
C THR A 188 50.95 7.42 -21.56
N ALA A 189 51.48 6.23 -21.34
CA ALA A 189 51.69 5.62 -20.04
C ALA A 189 52.89 6.28 -19.33
N ASP A 190 52.87 6.37 -18.00
CA ASP A 190 54.04 5.99 -17.22
C ASP A 190 53.69 5.63 -15.77
N ALA A 191 54.46 4.69 -15.24
CA ALA A 191 54.27 4.01 -13.98
C ALA A 191 54.95 4.76 -12.82
N HIS A 192 54.42 4.63 -11.60
CA HIS A 192 55.30 4.35 -10.45
C HIS A 192 54.57 3.70 -9.26
N GLU A 193 55.17 2.60 -8.85
CA GLU A 193 54.90 1.70 -7.74
C GLU A 193 55.58 2.21 -6.45
N GLN A 194 54.93 2.10 -5.27
CA GLN A 194 55.53 1.88 -3.94
C GLN A 194 54.43 1.76 -2.86
N ARG A 195 54.05 0.58 -2.35
CA ARG A 195 54.65 -0.32 -1.32
C ARG A 195 54.42 0.11 0.15
N LYS A 196 53.70 -0.76 0.89
CA LYS A 196 53.84 -1.19 2.31
C LYS A 196 53.79 -0.11 3.43
N GLU A 197 53.28 -0.32 4.65
CA GLU A 197 53.09 -1.50 5.51
C GLU A 197 52.18 -1.10 6.70
N ASP A 198 51.38 -2.05 7.19
CA ASP A 198 51.01 -2.43 8.57
C ASP A 198 50.98 -1.40 9.74
N SER A 199 49.91 -1.43 10.54
CA SER A 199 49.99 -1.68 12.00
C SER A 199 48.61 -1.73 12.68
N GLU A 200 48.35 -2.84 13.38
CA GLU A 200 47.27 -3.07 14.34
C GLU A 200 47.32 -2.13 15.56
N CYS A 201 46.17 -1.83 16.18
CA CYS A 201 45.82 -2.32 17.53
C CYS A 201 44.56 -1.66 18.13
N ALA A 202 43.81 -2.52 18.83
CA ALA A 202 43.09 -2.29 20.09
C ALA A 202 41.60 -1.90 20.10
N ASP A 203 40.85 -2.87 20.62
CA ASP A 203 39.53 -2.85 21.23
C ASP A 203 39.21 -1.62 22.09
N THR A 204 37.95 -1.16 22.01
CA THR A 204 37.20 -0.78 23.21
C THR A 204 35.71 -1.00 22.97
N GLU A 205 35.09 -1.80 23.86
CA GLU A 205 33.65 -2.03 23.94
C GLU A 205 32.89 -0.73 24.24
N GLN A 206 31.73 -0.51 23.60
CA GLN A 206 30.55 0.10 24.21
C GLN A 206 29.29 -0.13 23.36
N VAL A 207 28.21 -0.53 24.04
CA VAL A 207 26.87 -0.88 23.53
C VAL A 207 25.99 0.39 23.39
N PRO A 208 24.72 0.30 22.92
CA PRO A 208 24.22 0.89 21.67
C PRO A 208 23.43 2.20 21.88
N ASP A 209 23.38 3.07 20.87
CA ASP A 209 22.37 4.12 20.84
C ASP A 209 21.60 4.14 19.51
N HIS A 210 20.29 4.15 19.67
CA HIS A 210 19.27 4.21 18.64
C HIS A 210 19.37 5.52 17.85
N ALA A 211 19.47 5.43 16.53
CA ALA A 211 19.15 6.54 15.63
C ALA A 211 18.33 6.03 14.45
N SER A 212 17.07 6.46 14.40
CA SER A 212 16.16 6.31 13.27
C SER A 212 16.79 6.88 12.00
N ALA A 213 17.04 6.02 11.02
CA ALA A 213 17.27 6.46 9.65
C ALA A 213 15.93 6.90 9.05
N GLY A 214 15.64 8.20 9.15
CA GLY A 214 14.64 8.84 8.30
C GLY A 214 15.22 8.97 6.90
N SER A 215 14.77 8.14 5.96
CA SER A 215 15.04 8.33 4.55
C SER A 215 14.16 9.46 4.02
N ASP A 216 14.72 10.65 3.90
CA ASP A 216 14.13 11.75 3.15
C ASP A 216 14.21 11.46 1.65
N SER A 217 13.11 10.96 1.09
CA SER A 217 12.94 10.79 -0.36
C SER A 217 12.58 12.14 -1.00
N SER A 218 13.58 12.78 -1.59
CA SER A 218 13.38 13.98 -2.41
C SER A 218 12.68 13.60 -3.73
N SER A 219 11.39 13.94 -3.83
CA SER A 219 10.56 13.63 -5.00
C SER A 219 10.72 14.68 -6.08
N VAL A 220 11.36 14.30 -7.20
CA VAL A 220 11.37 15.07 -8.44
C VAL A 220 9.99 14.90 -9.10
N ARG A 221 9.24 16.00 -9.21
CA ARG A 221 7.87 16.03 -9.76
C ARG A 221 7.90 15.67 -11.25
N SER A 222 7.48 14.45 -11.59
CA SER A 222 7.08 14.11 -12.96
C SER A 222 5.58 14.37 -13.10
N SER A 223 5.21 15.21 -14.06
CA SER A 223 3.84 15.61 -14.36
C SER A 223 3.09 14.49 -15.08
N LEU A 224 2.60 13.50 -14.33
CA LEU A 224 1.51 12.63 -14.77
C LEU A 224 0.24 13.13 -14.10
N SER A 225 -0.87 13.23 -14.85
CA SER A 225 -2.12 13.75 -14.30
C SER A 225 -2.63 12.84 -13.19
N ALA A 226 -2.95 13.42 -12.04
CA ALA A 226 -3.60 12.74 -10.91
C ALA A 226 -5.04 12.28 -11.24
N ASP A 227 -5.49 12.50 -12.47
CA ASP A 227 -6.86 12.25 -12.94
C ASP A 227 -7.06 10.82 -13.46
N THR A 228 -6.03 9.98 -13.50
CA THR A 228 -6.10 8.59 -13.98
C THR A 228 -5.84 7.61 -12.83
N VAL A 229 -6.50 6.45 -12.87
CA VAL A 229 -6.31 5.34 -11.90
C VAL A 229 -4.81 4.98 -11.76
N ASP A 230 -4.06 4.96 -12.87
CA ASP A 230 -2.61 4.70 -12.86
C ASP A 230 -1.79 5.82 -12.18
N GLY A 231 -2.24 7.08 -12.27
CA GLY A 231 -1.60 8.22 -11.57
C GLY A 231 -1.80 8.23 -10.06
N ILE A 232 -2.94 7.69 -9.59
CA ILE A 232 -3.25 7.45 -8.18
C ILE A 232 -2.37 6.31 -7.63
N ILE A 233 -2.20 5.25 -8.41
CA ILE A 233 -1.45 4.05 -8.04
C ILE A 233 0.08 4.25 -8.16
N GLY A 234 0.55 5.11 -9.08
CA GLY A 234 1.96 5.26 -9.48
C GLY A 234 2.84 6.19 -8.64
N LEU A 235 2.26 6.99 -7.73
CA LEU A 235 2.99 8.04 -7.00
C LEU A 235 2.54 8.18 -5.54
N GLY A 236 2.11 7.10 -4.88
CA GLY A 236 1.46 7.22 -3.56
C GLY A 236 0.28 8.21 -3.58
N GLY A 237 -0.31 8.41 -4.76
CA GLY A 237 -1.29 9.45 -5.03
C GLY A 237 -2.61 9.07 -4.38
N VAL A 238 -3.10 9.94 -3.52
CA VAL A 238 -4.41 9.87 -2.85
C VAL A 238 -4.61 8.74 -1.82
N PHE A 239 -4.14 7.50 -2.05
CA PHE A 239 -4.40 6.37 -1.14
C PHE A 239 -3.15 5.69 -0.55
N GLY A 240 -1.94 6.15 -0.90
CA GLY A 240 -0.66 5.59 -0.40
C GLY A 240 0.22 6.58 0.39
N ALA A 241 -0.03 7.89 0.27
CA ALA A 241 0.40 8.90 1.22
C ALA A 241 -0.77 9.20 2.16
N PRO A 242 -0.55 9.52 3.45
CA PRO A 242 -1.63 9.86 4.36
C PRO A 242 -2.37 11.07 3.79
N SER A 243 -3.50 10.84 3.12
CA SER A 243 -4.32 11.93 2.64
C SER A 243 -4.83 12.64 3.88
N HIS A 244 -4.32 13.83 4.15
CA HIS A 244 -4.81 14.69 5.22
C HIS A 244 -6.29 15.05 5.06
N ASN A 245 -6.90 14.75 3.90
CA ASN A 245 -8.32 14.88 3.67
C ASN A 245 -9.07 13.57 3.97
N PRO A 246 -9.76 13.46 5.13
CA PRO A 246 -10.53 12.27 5.47
C PRO A 246 -11.72 12.00 4.54
N GLU A 247 -12.18 12.99 3.77
CA GLU A 247 -13.26 12.82 2.79
C GLU A 247 -12.87 11.84 1.68
N LEU A 248 -11.59 11.84 1.30
CA LEU A 248 -11.08 10.98 0.24
C LEU A 248 -10.62 9.63 0.76
N LEU A 249 -10.44 9.48 2.08
CA LEU A 249 -10.21 8.16 2.68
C LEU A 249 -11.51 7.35 2.62
N PRO A 250 -11.47 6.14 2.03
CA PRO A 250 -12.65 5.31 1.87
C PRO A 250 -13.15 4.89 3.23
N LEU A 251 -14.45 5.10 3.47
CA LEU A 251 -15.13 4.60 4.66
C LEU A 251 -15.58 3.17 4.39
N VAL A 252 -15.09 2.24 5.20
CA VAL A 252 -15.33 0.82 5.03
C VAL A 252 -15.94 0.19 6.28
N ASP A 253 -16.82 -0.77 6.05
CA ASP A 253 -17.19 -1.75 7.05
C ASP A 253 -16.18 -2.89 7.04
N LEU A 254 -15.82 -3.40 8.23
CA LEU A 254 -14.79 -4.43 8.40
C LEU A 254 -15.31 -5.62 9.20
N TRP A 255 -15.00 -6.83 8.74
CA TRP A 255 -15.34 -8.09 9.42
C TRP A 255 -14.13 -8.99 9.55
N LEU A 256 -13.91 -9.53 10.76
CA LEU A 256 -12.78 -10.42 11.07
C LEU A 256 -13.10 -11.90 10.78
N ASP A 257 -14.38 -12.25 10.66
CA ASP A 257 -14.84 -13.55 10.18
C ASP A 257 -14.75 -13.56 8.65
N LEU A 258 -13.73 -14.25 8.12
CA LEU A 258 -13.45 -14.28 6.68
C LEU A 258 -14.45 -15.16 5.93
N SER A 259 -14.56 -16.42 6.33
CA SER A 259 -15.35 -17.44 5.63
C SER A 259 -16.85 -17.19 5.71
N GLY A 260 -17.33 -16.51 6.76
CA GLY A 260 -18.73 -16.09 6.85
C GLY A 260 -19.10 -14.90 5.96
N ARG A 261 -18.11 -14.23 5.33
CA ARG A 261 -18.33 -12.97 4.59
C ARG A 261 -17.97 -13.05 3.11
N ILE A 262 -17.01 -13.88 2.74
CA ILE A 262 -16.60 -14.04 1.35
C ILE A 262 -16.16 -15.48 1.07
N THR A 263 -16.43 -15.98 -0.13
CA THR A 263 -15.91 -17.27 -0.61
C THR A 263 -14.68 -17.04 -1.49
N ALA A 264 -13.85 -18.07 -1.66
CA ALA A 264 -12.60 -17.96 -2.43
C ALA A 264 -12.83 -17.47 -3.87
N GLU A 265 -13.94 -17.89 -4.50
CA GLU A 265 -14.31 -17.56 -5.88
C GLU A 265 -14.87 -16.13 -6.02
N ALA A 266 -15.36 -15.56 -4.92
CA ALA A 266 -15.93 -14.22 -4.87
C ALA A 266 -14.90 -13.13 -4.55
N ILE A 267 -13.65 -13.50 -4.21
CA ILE A 267 -12.58 -12.53 -3.96
C ILE A 267 -12.23 -11.85 -5.30
N PRO A 268 -12.48 -10.53 -5.43
CA PRO A 268 -12.21 -9.80 -6.67
C PRO A 268 -10.71 -9.52 -6.85
N ASP A 269 -10.36 -8.97 -8.02
CA ASP A 269 -9.03 -8.39 -8.24
C ASP A 269 -8.84 -7.21 -7.27
N PRO A 270 -7.75 -7.14 -6.49
CA PRO A 270 -7.54 -6.05 -5.54
C PRO A 270 -7.48 -4.67 -6.20
N MET A 271 -7.16 -4.60 -7.50
CA MET A 271 -7.12 -3.35 -8.24
C MET A 271 -8.52 -2.75 -8.46
N ASP A 272 -9.58 -3.56 -8.39
CA ASP A 272 -10.96 -3.07 -8.48
C ASP A 272 -11.32 -2.15 -7.30
N PHE A 273 -10.71 -2.33 -6.13
CA PHE A 273 -10.94 -1.46 -4.97
C PHE A 273 -10.55 -0.01 -5.28
N TYR A 274 -9.41 0.21 -5.93
CA TYR A 274 -8.98 1.56 -6.32
C TYR A 274 -9.91 2.19 -7.35
N LYS A 275 -10.52 1.39 -8.23
CA LYS A 275 -11.52 1.88 -9.18
C LYS A 275 -12.75 2.36 -8.41
N GLU A 276 -13.24 1.59 -7.45
CA GLU A 276 -14.36 2.02 -6.60
C GLU A 276 -14.01 3.31 -5.84
N CYS A 277 -12.84 3.38 -5.20
CA CYS A 277 -12.36 4.57 -4.50
C CYS A 277 -12.27 5.80 -5.43
N TYR A 278 -11.83 5.61 -6.67
CA TYR A 278 -11.78 6.65 -7.69
C TYR A 278 -13.17 7.13 -8.10
N GLU A 279 -14.13 6.22 -8.31
CA GLU A 279 -15.52 6.58 -8.62
C GLU A 279 -16.13 7.45 -7.52
N VAL A 280 -15.98 7.07 -6.25
CA VAL A 280 -16.48 7.87 -5.12
C VAL A 280 -15.74 9.20 -5.01
N SER A 281 -14.43 9.22 -5.26
CA SER A 281 -13.66 10.47 -5.29
C SER A 281 -14.19 11.42 -6.35
N LYS A 282 -14.51 10.95 -7.56
CA LYS A 282 -15.12 11.78 -8.61
C LYS A 282 -16.46 12.35 -8.17
N ILE A 283 -17.28 11.58 -7.46
CA ILE A 283 -18.57 12.05 -6.94
C ILE A 283 -18.36 13.20 -5.96
N ILE A 284 -17.44 13.06 -5.01
CA ILE A 284 -17.10 14.11 -4.04
C ILE A 284 -16.60 15.37 -4.75
N HIS A 285 -15.64 15.24 -5.67
CA HIS A 285 -15.13 16.39 -6.44
C HIS A 285 -16.23 17.04 -7.29
N GLY A 286 -17.12 16.25 -7.89
CA GLY A 286 -18.26 16.75 -8.64
C GLY A 286 -19.23 17.55 -7.78
N ALA A 287 -19.49 17.11 -6.55
CA ALA A 287 -20.30 17.85 -5.58
C ALA A 287 -19.65 19.18 -5.20
N ARG A 288 -18.35 19.18 -4.90
CA ARG A 288 -17.56 20.39 -4.59
C ARG A 288 -17.53 21.38 -5.75
N ALA A 289 -17.47 20.89 -6.98
CA ALA A 289 -17.50 21.75 -8.17
C ALA A 289 -18.87 22.41 -8.38
N ARG A 290 -19.97 21.72 -8.00
CA ARG A 290 -21.33 22.28 -8.02
C ARG A 290 -21.52 23.31 -6.91
N ASP A 291 -21.05 22.99 -5.71
CA ASP A 291 -21.14 23.86 -4.55
C ASP A 291 -19.83 23.81 -3.72
N PRO A 292 -18.97 24.83 -3.86
CA PRO A 292 -17.73 24.92 -3.08
C PRO A 292 -17.94 25.18 -1.59
N THR A 293 -19.16 25.55 -1.15
CA THR A 293 -19.47 25.94 0.23
C THR A 293 -19.94 24.77 1.11
N LEU A 294 -20.05 23.57 0.54
CA LEU A 294 -20.45 22.37 1.26
C LEU A 294 -19.55 22.13 2.50
N PRO A 295 -20.06 21.52 3.58
CA PRO A 295 -19.27 21.28 4.78
C PRO A 295 -18.14 20.29 4.48
N HIS A 296 -16.93 20.53 5.00
CA HIS A 296 -15.85 19.55 4.96
C HIS A 296 -16.00 18.55 6.11
N LEU A 297 -15.65 17.29 5.86
CA LEU A 297 -15.50 16.30 6.91
C LEU A 297 -14.25 16.64 7.73
N ASP A 298 -14.43 17.14 8.96
CA ASP A 298 -13.32 17.40 9.87
C ASP A 298 -12.96 16.14 10.65
N LEU A 299 -11.66 15.92 10.88
CA LEU A 299 -11.12 14.87 11.76
C LEU A 299 -11.43 15.15 13.24
N SER A 300 -11.78 16.40 13.59
CA SER A 300 -12.00 16.86 14.97
C SER A 300 -13.46 16.85 15.43
N ASP A 301 -14.43 16.72 14.52
CA ASP A 301 -15.86 16.65 14.85
C ASP A 301 -16.33 15.23 15.24
N VAL A 302 -15.40 14.30 15.51
CA VAL A 302 -15.75 12.91 15.85
C VAL A 302 -14.78 12.11 16.72
#